data_AF-A0A1D3L4C3-F1
#
_entry.id   AF-A0A1D3L4C3-F1
#
_cell.length_a   1.000
_cell.length_b   1.000
_cell.length_c   1.000
_cell.angle_alpha   90.00
_cell.angle_beta   90.00
_cell.angle_gamma   90.00
#
_symmetry.space_group_name_H-M   'P 1'
#
loop_
_entity.id
_entity.type
_entity.pdbx_description
1 polymer ?
#
loop_
_entity_poly.entity_id
_entity_poly.type
_entity_poly.pdbx_seq_one_letter_code
_entity_poly.pdbx_strand_id
1 'polypeptide(L)'
;MDDELKYRKHGNKTQKELAEELHVPKEIVTALELGSHKHPSPALKKRIHNLTEQFNPEDLKDLIYIGRGAHIKEELGPDFRYYIRGLKKIHAINSENFKKLDVEGCMWTIGRVDMDEFQVAEIGK
;
A
#
# COMPACT_ATOMS: atom_id res chain seq x y z
N MET A 1 -1.33 -3.93 -9.75
CA MET A 1 -2.79 -4.08 -9.67
C MET A 1 -3.13 -3.73 -8.24
N ASP A 2 -2.88 -2.46 -7.92
CA ASP A 2 -2.83 -1.94 -6.55
C ASP A 2 -3.61 -0.62 -6.46
N ASP A 3 -4.21 -0.19 -7.58
CA ASP A 3 -4.80 1.13 -7.74
C ASP A 3 -6.15 1.21 -7.01
N GLU A 4 -6.84 0.08 -6.85
CA GLU A 4 -8.10 0.00 -6.07
C GLU A 4 -7.88 0.18 -4.57
N LEU A 5 -6.81 -0.43 -4.04
CA LEU A 5 -6.45 -0.37 -2.62
C LEU A 5 -5.98 1.04 -2.23
N LYS A 6 -5.30 1.72 -3.16
CA LYS A 6 -4.87 3.13 -3.07
C LYS A 6 -6.05 4.09 -3.05
N TYR A 7 -7.04 3.90 -3.94
CA TYR A 7 -8.24 4.76 -3.99
C TYR A 7 -9.11 4.64 -2.73
N ARG A 8 -9.33 3.42 -2.24
CA ARG A 8 -10.14 3.19 -1.03
C ARG A 8 -9.56 3.86 0.22
N LYS A 9 -8.25 3.70 0.44
CA LYS A 9 -7.56 4.24 1.62
C LYS A 9 -7.50 5.77 1.60
N HIS A 10 -7.40 6.39 0.43
CA HIS A 10 -7.41 7.86 0.29
C HIS A 10 -8.79 8.48 0.57
N GLY A 11 -9.87 7.87 0.06
CA GLY A 11 -11.24 8.37 0.30
C GLY A 11 -11.81 8.05 1.68
N ASN A 12 -11.05 7.36 2.55
CA ASN A 12 -11.53 6.77 3.81
C ASN A 12 -12.78 5.88 3.60
N LYS A 13 -12.85 5.22 2.44
CA LYS A 13 -14.01 4.43 2.01
C LYS A 13 -13.90 2.99 2.51
N THR A 14 -15.04 2.37 2.73
CA THR A 14 -15.16 0.93 2.98
C THR A 14 -15.06 0.16 1.66
N GLN A 15 -14.74 -1.14 1.75
CA GLN A 15 -14.76 -2.03 0.57
C GLN A 15 -16.14 -2.05 -0.11
N LYS A 16 -17.21 -1.82 0.66
CA LYS A 16 -18.58 -1.78 0.16
C LYS A 16 -18.83 -0.54 -0.70
N GLU A 17 -18.41 0.63 -0.24
CA GLU A 17 -18.54 1.89 -0.99
C GLU A 17 -17.73 1.86 -2.28
N LEU A 18 -16.52 1.30 -2.25
CA LEU A 18 -15.73 1.11 -3.47
C LEU A 18 -16.40 0.12 -4.44
N ALA A 19 -17.01 -0.94 -3.92
CA ALA A 19 -17.73 -1.93 -4.73
C ALA A 19 -18.96 -1.32 -5.42
N GLU A 20 -19.68 -0.45 -4.72
CA GLU A 20 -20.81 0.32 -5.26
C GLU A 20 -20.35 1.26 -6.38
N GLU A 21 -19.24 1.98 -6.22
CA GLU A 21 -18.68 2.88 -7.24
C GLU A 21 -18.10 2.14 -8.46
N LEU A 22 -17.49 0.98 -8.23
CA LEU A 22 -17.00 0.12 -9.31
C LEU A 22 -18.13 -0.70 -9.97
N HIS A 23 -19.34 -0.67 -9.41
CA HIS A 23 -20.48 -1.50 -9.76
C HIS A 23 -20.10 -2.99 -9.85
N VAL A 24 -19.47 -3.50 -8.80
CA VAL A 24 -19.07 -4.90 -8.64
C VAL A 24 -19.47 -5.43 -7.26
N PRO A 25 -19.56 -6.75 -7.06
CA PRO A 25 -19.71 -7.32 -5.72
C PRO A 25 -18.52 -6.96 -4.81
N LYS A 26 -18.77 -6.81 -3.50
CA LYS A 26 -17.73 -6.52 -2.50
C LYS A 26 -16.59 -7.54 -2.55
N GLU A 27 -16.93 -8.80 -2.81
CA GLU A 27 -16.01 -9.93 -2.90
C GLU A 27 -14.98 -9.72 -4.02
N ILE A 28 -15.35 -9.02 -5.10
CA ILE A 28 -14.41 -8.66 -6.16
C ILE A 28 -13.41 -7.62 -5.67
N VAL A 29 -13.85 -6.61 -4.92
CA VAL A 29 -12.95 -5.63 -4.28
C VAL A 29 -12.02 -6.34 -3.30
N THR A 30 -12.55 -7.20 -2.43
CA THR A 30 -11.72 -8.00 -1.53
C THR A 30 -10.74 -8.89 -2.29
N ALA A 31 -11.16 -9.53 -3.38
CA ALA A 31 -10.29 -10.41 -4.16
C ALA A 31 -9.20 -9.65 -4.92
N LEU A 32 -9.50 -8.43 -5.40
CA LEU A 32 -8.53 -7.49 -5.97
C LEU A 32 -7.53 -7.06 -4.90
N GLU A 33 -8.00 -6.69 -3.71
CA GLU A 33 -7.13 -6.26 -2.60
C GLU A 33 -6.21 -7.38 -2.09
N LEU A 34 -6.70 -8.61 -2.06
CA LEU A 34 -5.93 -9.79 -1.67
C LEU A 34 -5.03 -10.32 -2.80
N GLY A 35 -4.97 -9.65 -3.96
CA GLY A 35 -4.21 -10.10 -5.14
C GLY A 35 -4.68 -11.44 -5.73
N SER A 36 -5.82 -11.96 -5.26
CA SER A 36 -6.41 -13.23 -5.66
C SER A 36 -7.18 -13.12 -6.97
N HIS A 37 -7.55 -11.91 -7.39
CA HIS A 37 -8.18 -11.63 -8.69
C HIS A 37 -7.17 -11.12 -9.72
N LYS A 38 -6.29 -12.02 -10.22
CA LYS A 38 -5.12 -11.67 -11.05
C LYS A 38 -5.44 -11.16 -12.47
N HIS A 39 -6.68 -11.28 -12.93
CA HIS A 39 -7.09 -10.87 -14.28
C HIS A 39 -8.47 -10.20 -14.28
N PRO A 40 -8.59 -8.96 -13.77
CA PRO A 40 -9.83 -8.21 -13.85
C PRO A 40 -10.20 -7.95 -15.30
N SER A 41 -11.51 -7.97 -15.56
CA SER A 41 -12.04 -7.74 -16.90
C SER A 41 -11.62 -6.37 -17.44
N PRO A 42 -11.50 -6.20 -18.77
CA PRO A 42 -11.15 -4.91 -19.36
C PRO A 42 -12.11 -3.77 -18.94
N ALA A 43 -13.39 -4.09 -18.75
CA ALA A 43 -14.39 -3.14 -18.28
C ALA A 43 -14.12 -2.66 -16.85
N LEU A 44 -13.72 -3.58 -15.95
CA LEU A 44 -13.36 -3.27 -14.58
C LEU A 44 -12.08 -2.43 -14.54
N LYS A 45 -11.04 -2.80 -15.31
CA LYS A 45 -9.81 -2.01 -15.44
C LYS A 45 -10.07 -0.57 -15.89
N LYS A 46 -10.99 -0.38 -16.85
CA LYS A 46 -11.38 0.95 -17.32
C LYS A 46 -12.06 1.77 -16.23
N ARG A 47 -12.93 1.17 -15.42
CA ARG A 47 -13.60 1.86 -14.30
C ARG A 47 -12.61 2.29 -13.23
N ILE A 48 -11.66 1.42 -12.89
CA ILE A 48 -10.58 1.73 -11.95
C ILE A 48 -9.73 2.88 -12.51
N HIS A 49 -9.35 2.79 -13.78
CA HIS A 49 -8.57 3.84 -14.43
C HIS A 49 -9.29 5.19 -14.37
N ASN A 50 -10.58 5.25 -14.73
CA ASN A 50 -11.36 6.49 -14.68
C ASN A 50 -11.49 7.07 -13.26
N LEU A 51 -11.55 6.21 -12.23
CA LEU A 51 -11.58 6.64 -10.82
C LEU A 51 -10.23 7.23 -10.37
N THR A 52 -9.13 6.74 -10.95
CA THR A 52 -7.77 7.16 -10.59
C THR A 52 -7.18 8.22 -11.52
N GLU A 53 -7.83 8.53 -12.65
CA GLU A 53 -7.36 9.46 -13.69
C GLU A 53 -7.28 10.92 -13.22
N GLN A 54 -8.01 11.28 -12.16
CA GLN A 54 -8.01 12.62 -11.57
C GLN A 54 -6.80 12.89 -10.66
N PHE A 55 -6.00 11.88 -10.33
CA PHE A 55 -4.81 12.04 -9.51
C PHE A 55 -3.59 12.32 -10.37
N ASN A 56 -2.74 13.27 -9.98
CA ASN A 56 -1.49 13.48 -10.70
C ASN A 56 -0.62 12.21 -10.61
N PRO A 57 0.24 11.94 -11.62
CA PRO A 57 1.14 10.78 -11.60
C PRO A 57 2.06 10.73 -10.36
N GLU A 58 2.45 11.89 -9.83
CA GLU A 58 3.23 11.99 -8.59
C GLU A 58 2.39 11.61 -7.35
N ASP A 59 1.15 12.11 -7.26
CA ASP A 59 0.21 11.72 -6.20
C ASP A 59 -0.04 10.22 -6.23
N LEU A 60 -0.23 9.66 -7.43
CA LEU A 60 -0.37 8.21 -7.62
C LEU A 60 0.83 7.45 -7.09
N LYS A 61 2.05 7.94 -7.34
CA LYS A 61 3.31 7.34 -6.90
C LYS A 61 3.41 7.32 -5.36
N ASP A 62 3.08 8.44 -4.73
CA ASP A 62 3.09 8.56 -3.27
C ASP A 62 2.06 7.62 -2.64
N LEU A 63 0.87 7.52 -3.26
CA LEU A 63 -0.15 6.57 -2.86
C LEU A 63 0.32 5.11 -3.00
N ILE A 64 1.11 4.78 -4.03
CA ILE A 64 1.70 3.42 -4.15
C ILE A 64 2.57 3.11 -2.95
N TYR A 65 3.44 4.05 -2.57
CA TYR A 65 4.35 3.85 -1.45
C TYR A 65 3.62 3.75 -0.12
N ILE A 66 2.61 4.59 0.12
CA ILE A 66 1.78 4.48 1.33
C ILE A 66 1.08 3.12 1.38
N GLY A 67 0.47 2.69 0.27
CA GLY A 67 -0.20 1.39 0.16
C GLY A 67 0.74 0.22 0.44
N ARG A 68 1.91 0.21 -0.21
CA ARG A 68 2.94 -0.83 -0.02
C ARG A 68 3.46 -0.85 1.42
N GLY A 69 3.69 0.32 2.03
CA GLY A 69 4.15 0.37 3.41
C GLY A 69 3.14 -0.19 4.41
N ALA A 70 1.85 0.06 4.18
CA ALA A 70 0.79 -0.54 4.97
C ALA A 70 0.73 -2.07 4.78
N HIS A 71 0.93 -2.56 3.55
CA HIS A 71 0.97 -4.00 3.26
C HIS A 71 2.13 -4.69 3.97
N ILE A 72 3.36 -4.16 3.89
CA ILE A 72 4.54 -4.69 4.59
C ILE A 72 4.28 -4.78 6.10
N LYS A 73 3.61 -3.78 6.68
CA LYS A 73 3.26 -3.79 8.11
C LYS A 73 2.26 -4.90 8.46
N GLU A 74 1.25 -5.10 7.63
CA GLU A 74 0.25 -6.16 7.82
C GLU A 74 0.88 -7.55 7.63
N GLU A 75 1.69 -7.72 6.59
CA GLU A 75 2.33 -8.99 6.22
C GLU A 75 3.35 -9.46 7.25
N LEU A 76 4.23 -8.57 7.72
CA LEU A 76 5.21 -8.92 8.75
C LEU A 76 4.60 -9.03 10.15
N GLY A 77 3.45 -8.39 10.39
CA GLY A 77 2.76 -8.41 11.68
C GLY A 77 3.70 -8.09 12.87
N PRO A 78 3.85 -8.99 13.85
CA PRO A 78 4.76 -8.79 15.00
C PRO A 78 6.23 -8.57 14.63
N ASP A 79 6.68 -9.12 13.50
CA ASP A 79 8.08 -9.04 13.06
C ASP A 79 8.41 -7.71 12.38
N PHE A 80 7.41 -6.87 12.11
CA PHE A 80 7.58 -5.53 11.58
C PHE A 80 8.53 -4.66 12.42
N ARG A 81 8.60 -4.90 13.74
CA ARG A 81 9.56 -4.21 14.62
C ARG A 81 11.01 -4.47 14.22
N TYR A 82 11.32 -5.67 13.71
CA TYR A 82 12.65 -6.04 13.24
C TYR A 82 12.90 -5.39 11.88
N TYR A 83 11.91 -5.34 11.00
CA TYR A 83 12.03 -4.60 9.74
C TYR A 83 12.43 -3.14 9.95
N ILE A 84 11.77 -2.42 10.88
CA ILE A 84 12.17 -1.04 11.23
C ILE A 84 13.60 -0.96 11.77
N ARG A 85 14.08 -1.97 12.53
CA ARG A 85 15.48 -2.04 12.97
C ARG A 85 16.43 -2.29 11.80
N GLY A 86 16.06 -3.18 10.88
CA GLY A 86 16.80 -3.48 9.66
C GLY A 86 17.00 -2.24 8.82
N LEU A 87 15.92 -1.51 8.54
CA LEU A 87 15.96 -0.22 7.82
C LEU A 87 16.94 0.79 8.45
N LYS A 88 17.06 0.81 9.79
CA LYS A 88 18.03 1.65 10.48
C LYS A 88 19.46 1.16 10.31
N LYS A 89 19.69 -0.15 10.43
CA LYS A 89 21.01 -0.78 10.27
C LYS A 89 21.56 -0.57 8.86
N ILE A 90 20.71 -0.61 7.83
CA ILE A 90 21.10 -0.36 6.43
C ILE A 90 21.04 1.12 6.04
N HIS A 91 20.80 2.03 6.99
CA HIS A 91 20.70 3.47 6.78
C HIS A 91 19.63 3.92 5.76
N ALA A 92 18.62 3.07 5.49
CA ALA A 92 17.49 3.42 4.63
C ALA A 92 16.53 4.43 5.28
N ILE A 93 16.50 4.48 6.62
CA ILE A 93 15.76 5.49 7.38
C ILE A 93 16.62 6.13 8.46
N ASN A 94 16.44 7.43 8.68
CA ASN A 94 16.99 8.12 9.84
C ASN A 94 16.01 7.98 11.03
N SER A 95 16.48 7.42 12.15
CA SER A 95 15.64 7.14 13.32
C SER A 95 14.98 8.37 13.94
N GLU A 96 15.66 9.52 13.95
CA GLU A 96 15.14 10.73 14.58
C GLU A 96 14.09 11.39 13.71
N ASN A 97 14.31 11.41 12.40
CA ASN A 97 13.34 11.96 11.46
C ASN A 97 12.13 11.04 11.32
N PHE A 98 12.35 9.73 11.26
CA PHE A 98 11.27 8.75 11.10
C PHE A 98 10.27 8.77 12.26
N LYS A 99 10.74 8.98 13.50
CA LYS A 99 9.86 9.11 14.68
C LYS A 99 8.99 10.37 14.68
N LYS A 100 9.36 11.39 13.91
CA LYS A 100 8.63 12.66 13.80
C LYS A 100 7.56 12.61 12.71
N LEU A 101 7.57 11.59 11.86
CA LEU A 101 6.57 11.40 10.82
C LEU A 101 5.26 10.95 11.44
N ASP A 102 4.16 11.39 10.82
CA ASP A 102 2.85 10.80 11.05
C ASP A 102 2.77 9.40 10.44
N VAL A 103 1.62 8.75 10.61
CA VAL A 103 1.39 7.38 10.14
C VAL A 103 1.58 7.29 8.63
N GLU A 104 1.07 8.26 7.88
CA GLU A 104 1.16 8.30 6.42
C GLU A 104 2.60 8.45 5.94
N GLY A 105 3.34 9.42 6.48
CA GLY A 105 4.75 9.61 6.16
C GLY A 105 5.61 8.41 6.54
N CYS A 106 5.28 7.69 7.62
CA CYS A 106 5.92 6.43 7.97
C CYS A 106 5.68 5.38 6.87
N MET A 107 4.41 5.14 6.49
CA MET A 107 4.06 4.13 5.47
C MET A 107 4.69 4.47 4.12
N TRP A 108 4.63 5.73 3.70
CA TRP A 108 5.29 6.20 2.48
C TRP A 108 6.79 5.91 2.50
N THR A 109 7.46 6.26 3.60
CA THR A 109 8.91 6.06 3.75
C THR A 109 9.29 4.58 3.74
N ILE A 110 8.44 3.71 4.27
CA ILE A 110 8.65 2.27 4.26
C ILE A 110 8.41 1.69 2.86
N GLY A 111 7.29 2.01 2.22
CA GLY A 111 6.89 1.39 0.96
C GLY A 111 7.73 1.82 -0.24
N ARG A 112 8.47 2.93 -0.15
CA ARG A 112 9.45 3.32 -1.17
C ARG A 112 10.75 2.52 -1.11
N VAL A 113 11.00 1.76 -0.04
CA VAL A 113 12.22 0.95 0.09
C VAL A 113 12.14 -0.20 -0.91
N ASP A 114 13.10 -0.24 -1.83
CA ASP A 114 13.17 -1.26 -2.87
C ASP A 114 14.02 -2.45 -2.41
N MET A 115 13.54 -3.12 -1.36
CA MET A 115 14.14 -4.34 -0.81
C MET A 115 13.04 -5.29 -0.33
N ASP A 116 13.37 -6.58 -0.27
CA ASP A 116 12.50 -7.61 0.29
C ASP A 116 12.30 -7.40 1.79
N GLU A 117 11.05 -7.37 2.23
CA GLU A 117 10.68 -7.06 3.60
C GLU A 117 11.16 -8.11 4.61
N PHE A 118 11.23 -9.39 4.23
CA PHE A 118 11.72 -10.45 5.10
C PHE A 118 13.24 -10.39 5.23
N GLN A 119 13.97 -10.09 4.16
CA GLN A 119 15.43 -9.87 4.21
C GLN A 119 15.78 -8.69 5.12
N VAL A 120 15.07 -7.57 5.00
CA VAL A 120 15.29 -6.41 5.87
C VAL A 120 14.92 -6.73 7.31
N ALA A 121 13.84 -7.47 7.55
CA ALA A 121 13.49 -7.94 8.89
C ALA A 121 14.57 -8.83 9.50
N GLU A 122 15.16 -9.73 8.72
CA GLU A 122 16.25 -10.61 9.16
C GLU A 122 17.50 -9.82 9.59
N ILE A 123 17.89 -8.80 8.82
CA ILE A 123 18.99 -7.89 9.20
C ILE A 123 18.69 -7.23 10.55
N GLY A 124 17.42 -6.94 10.84
CA GLY A 124 16.98 -6.25 12.03
C GLY A 124 16.80 -7.11 13.28
N LYS A 125 16.85 -8.44 13.16
CA LYS A 125 16.95 -9.35 14.30
C LYS A 125 18.25 -9.08 15.10
#